data_AF-U9T3J5-F1
#
_entry.id   AF-U9T3J5-F1
#
_cell.length_a   1.000
_cell.length_b   1.000
_cell.length_c   1.000
_cell.angle_alpha   90.00
_cell.angle_beta   90.00
_cell.angle_gamma   90.00
#
_symmetry.space_group_name_H-M   'P 1'
#
loop_
_entity.id
_entity.type
_entity.pdbx_description
1 polymer ?
#
loop_
_entity_poly.entity_id
_entity_poly.type
_entity_poly.pdbx_seq_one_letter_code
_entity_poly.pdbx_strand_id
1 'polypeptide(L)'
;MSSKITQVFRRTVFPTHFVAHRVQYLQSQKPYLPLSRTLKSLKDLNQENKDLSQENELSRNQLEASRKYRYYDLIYEGHKYRSKDITEHKICHKRRWTANSIIENSIRNYVYFVDLEETNAPLLDMILRGEFVALYGARASGKSTRVFQVMEKLKSQGIVCIYVSFEGVNMETTDIFWSALGAELHINTPQHFKLNDIKSAYDFKLKLQKEKWNDKHVVLFIDEFDALLEAPDDIKSSFFETIRTIKNARDYYALLSSVAIGPFSILHLSSDRITTSPFNGRDPFRNPNFTLEQVQTVYKKFEDDYKLTIDPEIIEDIYNRTNGHASLVCLCGKAIHSYLMSKLNINRRLSYSTWLNFVIYSMQDMIADCSTFRKMITTLKKKKPGQL
;
A
#
# COMPACT_ATOMS: atom_id res chain seq x y z
N MET A 1 27.10 -7.32 18.15
CA MET A 1 25.72 -7.27 18.67
C MET A 1 24.88 -6.34 17.80
N SER A 2 24.19 -6.87 16.81
CA SER A 2 23.28 -6.11 15.94
C SER A 2 22.09 -5.63 16.78
N SER A 3 21.90 -4.32 16.91
CA SER A 3 20.76 -3.72 17.61
C SER A 3 19.44 -4.33 17.14
N LYS A 4 18.53 -4.65 18.07
CA LYS A 4 17.16 -5.15 17.80
C LYS A 4 16.40 -4.23 16.81
N ILE A 5 16.80 -2.96 16.69
CA ILE A 5 16.31 -2.00 15.69
C ILE A 5 16.61 -2.49 14.26
N THR A 6 17.82 -2.98 13.99
CA THR A 6 18.25 -3.50 12.69
C THR A 6 17.48 -4.78 12.29
N GLN A 7 17.01 -5.58 13.27
CA GLN A 7 16.14 -6.73 13.00
C GLN A 7 14.69 -6.33 12.67
N VAL A 8 14.18 -5.25 13.24
CA VAL A 8 12.82 -4.73 12.95
C VAL A 8 12.77 -4.12 11.53
N PHE A 9 13.84 -3.44 11.10
CA PHE A 9 14.00 -2.96 9.73
C PHE A 9 14.11 -4.08 8.68
N ARG A 10 14.41 -5.33 9.08
CA ARG A 10 14.40 -6.49 8.18
C ARG A 10 13.02 -7.15 8.05
N ARG A 11 12.08 -6.89 8.98
CA ARG A 11 10.73 -7.49 8.99
C ARG A 11 9.67 -6.67 8.27
N THR A 12 9.95 -5.40 8.03
CA THR A 12 9.18 -4.53 7.14
C THR A 12 10.18 -4.00 6.14
N VAL A 13 10.05 -4.36 4.86
CA VAL A 13 10.91 -3.85 3.78
C VAL A 13 10.58 -2.37 3.58
N PHE A 14 11.04 -1.53 4.50
CA PHE A 14 10.93 -0.09 4.47
C PHE A 14 12.24 0.45 3.90
N PRO A 15 12.23 1.37 2.92
CA PRO A 15 13.45 1.99 2.45
C PRO A 15 14.11 2.76 3.59
N THR A 16 15.25 2.25 4.06
CA THR A 16 16.00 2.72 5.23
C THR A 16 16.49 4.17 5.11
N HIS A 17 16.53 4.72 3.88
CA HIS A 17 17.10 6.03 3.58
C HIS A 17 16.21 7.21 4.01
N PHE A 18 14.91 7.01 4.23
CA PHE A 18 14.01 8.07 4.72
C PHE A 18 13.99 8.24 6.24
N VAL A 19 14.48 7.23 6.99
CA VAL A 19 14.39 7.19 8.46
C VAL A 19 15.72 7.56 9.13
N ALA A 20 16.80 7.70 8.35
CA ALA A 20 18.18 7.77 8.83
C ALA A 20 18.47 8.91 9.81
N HIS A 21 17.85 10.09 9.66
CA HIS A 21 18.25 11.26 10.46
C HIS A 21 17.89 11.17 11.95
N ARG A 22 16.83 10.41 12.30
CA ARG A 22 16.48 10.13 13.71
C ARG A 22 17.09 8.84 14.27
N VAL A 23 17.56 7.93 13.42
CA VAL A 23 18.23 6.69 13.86
C VAL A 23 19.70 6.96 14.20
N GLN A 24 20.38 7.87 13.50
CA GLN A 24 21.75 8.26 13.84
C GLN A 24 21.84 8.96 15.20
N TYR A 25 20.83 9.76 15.58
CA TYR A 25 20.78 10.40 16.90
C TYR A 25 20.58 9.41 18.06
N LEU A 26 20.07 8.21 17.77
CA LEU A 26 19.85 7.14 18.76
C LEU A 26 21.01 6.12 18.81
N GLN A 27 22.01 6.23 17.92
CA GLN A 27 23.11 5.27 17.80
C GLN A 27 24.50 5.84 18.11
N SER A 28 24.67 7.16 18.28
CA SER A 28 25.96 7.71 18.68
C SER A 28 26.13 7.70 20.21
N GLN A 29 26.97 6.80 20.73
CA GLN A 29 27.76 7.13 21.91
C GLN A 29 28.65 8.33 21.54
N LYS A 30 28.59 9.39 22.34
CA LYS A 30 29.36 10.63 22.14
C LYS A 30 30.83 10.30 21.85
N PRO A 31 31.40 10.69 20.69
CA PRO A 31 32.84 10.76 20.56
C PRO A 31 33.30 12.00 21.35
N TYR A 32 34.16 11.78 22.34
CA TYR A 32 35.04 12.84 22.81
C TYR A 32 35.86 13.33 21.61
N LEU A 33 35.72 14.61 21.25
CA LEU A 33 36.67 15.29 20.37
C LEU A 33 37.17 16.57 21.07
N PRO A 34 38.46 16.88 20.96
CA PRO A 34 39.12 17.93 21.72
C PRO A 34 38.73 19.32 21.22
N LEU A 35 38.50 20.21 22.19
CA LEU A 35 38.34 21.65 21.98
C LEU A 35 39.60 22.25 21.33
N SER A 36 39.53 22.61 20.04
CA SER A 36 40.15 23.86 19.57
C SER A 36 39.70 24.24 18.15
N ARG A 37 39.48 25.57 17.97
CA ARG A 37 39.31 26.33 16.72
C ARG A 37 37.91 26.43 16.11
N THR A 38 36.98 27.06 16.84
CA THR A 38 36.25 28.28 16.41
C THR A 38 35.34 28.74 17.56
N LEU A 39 35.82 29.70 18.36
CA LEU A 39 35.01 30.34 19.41
C LEU A 39 34.07 31.37 18.76
N LYS A 40 32.93 30.93 18.22
CA LYS A 40 31.70 31.75 18.28
C LYS A 40 31.20 31.64 19.71
N SER A 41 30.90 32.76 20.36
CA SER A 41 30.47 32.79 21.76
C SER A 41 29.22 31.92 21.92
N LEU A 42 29.16 31.12 23.00
CA LEU A 42 28.00 30.28 23.34
C LEU A 42 26.69 31.10 23.42
N LYS A 43 26.80 32.41 23.67
CA LYS A 43 25.68 33.36 23.67
C LYS A 43 25.14 33.61 22.25
N ASP A 44 26.01 33.69 21.25
CA ASP A 44 25.63 33.95 19.87
C ASP A 44 24.90 32.74 19.28
N LEU A 45 25.40 31.53 19.55
CA LEU A 45 24.74 30.27 19.13
C LEU A 45 23.39 30.06 19.82
N ASN A 46 23.22 30.51 21.06
CA ASN A 46 21.92 30.45 21.74
C ASN A 46 20.94 31.48 21.19
N GLN A 47 21.41 32.65 20.77
CA GLN A 47 20.58 33.67 20.14
C GLN A 47 20.14 33.23 18.74
N GLU A 48 21.07 32.73 17.92
CA GLU A 48 20.81 32.20 16.57
C GLU A 48 19.79 31.04 16.60
N ASN A 49 19.89 30.13 17.59
CA ASN A 49 18.91 29.06 17.81
C ASN A 49 17.53 29.55 18.29
N LYS A 50 17.49 30.67 19.03
CA LYS A 50 16.25 31.25 19.51
C LYS A 50 15.51 31.97 18.39
N ASP A 51 16.26 32.68 17.53
CA ASP A 51 15.75 33.37 16.35
C ASP A 51 15.23 32.36 15.31
N LEU A 52 15.98 31.28 15.05
CA LEU A 52 15.55 30.16 14.22
C LEU A 52 14.30 29.44 14.77
N SER A 53 14.16 29.34 16.10
CA SER A 53 12.96 28.74 16.70
C SER A 53 11.73 29.62 16.48
N GLN A 54 11.88 30.94 16.60
CA GLN A 54 10.80 31.90 16.35
C GLN A 54 10.39 31.95 14.88
N GLU A 55 11.35 31.89 13.95
CA GLU A 55 11.09 31.87 12.51
C GLU A 55 10.37 30.57 12.06
N ASN A 56 10.71 29.44 12.69
CA ASN A 56 10.02 28.17 12.51
C ASN A 56 8.59 28.18 13.07
N GLU A 57 8.37 28.85 14.21
CA GLU A 57 7.04 29.00 14.80
C GLU A 57 6.14 29.89 13.95
N LEU A 58 6.68 30.98 13.40
CA LEU A 58 5.98 31.86 12.47
C LEU A 58 5.60 31.13 11.17
N SER A 59 6.53 30.34 10.63
CA SER A 59 6.31 29.52 9.43
C SER A 59 5.27 28.42 9.65
N ARG A 60 5.25 27.80 10.84
CA ARG A 60 4.23 26.82 11.23
C ARG A 60 2.85 27.45 11.32
N ASN A 61 2.74 28.64 11.91
CA ASN A 61 1.48 29.37 12.03
C ASN A 61 0.94 29.82 10.65
N GLN A 62 1.82 30.22 9.73
CA GLN A 62 1.42 30.50 8.33
C GLN A 62 0.96 29.24 7.59
N LEU A 63 1.58 28.08 7.87
CA LEU A 63 1.19 26.80 7.30
C LEU A 63 -0.17 26.33 7.85
N GLU A 64 -0.44 26.54 9.14
CA GLU A 64 -1.73 26.23 9.77
C GLU A 64 -2.86 27.15 9.29
N ALA A 65 -2.58 28.45 9.11
CA ALA A 65 -3.52 29.37 8.48
C ALA A 65 -3.86 28.92 7.04
N SER A 66 -2.84 28.55 6.26
CA SER A 66 -3.02 28.03 4.88
C SER A 66 -3.78 26.70 4.86
N ARG A 67 -3.60 25.83 5.87
CA ARG A 67 -4.37 24.59 6.06
C ARG A 67 -5.83 24.86 6.38
N LYS A 68 -6.13 25.89 7.18
CA LYS A 68 -7.50 26.30 7.50
C LYS A 68 -8.25 26.77 6.25
N TYR A 69 -7.62 27.59 5.40
CA TYR A 69 -8.21 28.00 4.12
C TYR A 69 -8.42 26.82 3.16
N ARG A 70 -7.44 25.89 3.05
CA ARG A 70 -7.58 24.66 2.23
C ARG A 70 -8.70 23.72 2.68
N TYR A 71 -8.99 23.67 3.98
CA TYR A 71 -10.09 22.86 4.51
C TYR A 71 -11.46 23.41 4.08
N TYR A 72 -11.60 24.74 4.06
CA TYR A 72 -12.82 25.38 3.54
C TYR A 72 -12.98 25.19 2.03
N ASP A 73 -11.90 25.24 1.24
CA ASP A 73 -11.94 24.98 -0.20
C ASP A 73 -12.33 23.53 -0.53
N LEU A 74 -11.80 22.55 0.22
CA LEU A 74 -12.15 21.12 0.03
C LEU A 74 -13.60 20.81 0.39
N ILE A 75 -14.18 21.51 1.37
CA ILE A 75 -15.60 21.40 1.71
C ILE A 75 -16.46 22.08 0.64
N TYR A 76 -16.08 23.26 0.16
CA TYR A 76 -16.80 23.98 -0.90
C TYR A 76 -16.77 23.22 -2.25
N GLU A 77 -15.65 22.59 -2.62
CA GLU A 77 -15.57 21.75 -3.83
C GLU A 77 -16.32 20.42 -3.67
N GLY A 78 -16.37 19.84 -2.46
CA GLY A 78 -17.12 18.62 -2.17
C GLY A 78 -18.64 18.78 -2.26
N HIS A 79 -19.18 19.96 -1.98
CA HIS A 79 -20.62 20.23 -2.05
C HIS A 79 -21.15 20.49 -3.46
N LYS A 80 -20.29 20.83 -4.44
CA LYS A 80 -20.71 21.13 -5.82
C LYS A 80 -21.05 19.88 -6.65
N TYR A 81 -20.64 18.68 -6.21
CA TYR A 81 -20.85 17.42 -6.95
C TYR A 81 -22.11 16.64 -6.54
N ARG A 82 -23.03 17.23 -5.75
CA ARG A 82 -24.27 16.55 -5.32
C ARG A 82 -25.57 17.11 -5.92
N SER A 83 -25.51 18.04 -6.87
CA SER A 83 -26.70 18.51 -7.59
C SER A 83 -26.33 19.09 -8.96
N LYS A 84 -26.94 18.55 -10.02
CA LYS A 84 -27.27 19.10 -11.37
C LYS A 84 -26.54 20.40 -11.79
N ASP A 85 -25.86 20.47 -12.93
CA ASP A 85 -26.45 20.38 -14.27
C ASP A 85 -25.38 20.22 -15.36
N ILE A 86 -25.79 19.60 -16.46
CA ILE A 86 -25.04 19.39 -17.69
C ILE A 86 -25.02 20.70 -18.47
N THR A 87 -23.88 21.37 -18.50
CA THR A 87 -23.54 22.31 -19.58
C THR A 87 -22.09 22.05 -20.00
N GLU A 88 -21.93 21.85 -21.30
CA GLU A 88 -20.70 21.52 -22.01
C GLU A 88 -19.56 22.47 -21.68
N HIS A 89 -18.73 22.12 -20.71
CA HIS A 89 -17.36 22.60 -20.61
C HIS A 89 -16.46 21.36 -20.65
N LYS A 90 -15.52 21.36 -21.59
CA LYS A 90 -14.46 20.36 -21.74
C LYS A 90 -13.59 20.36 -20.47
N ILE A 91 -14.02 19.63 -19.43
CA ILE A 91 -13.21 19.44 -18.23
C ILE A 91 -12.05 18.51 -18.64
N CYS A 92 -10.89 19.11 -18.87
CA CYS A 92 -9.64 18.36 -18.94
C CYS A 92 -9.38 17.78 -17.55
N HIS A 93 -9.87 16.57 -17.28
CA HIS A 93 -9.60 15.88 -16.02
C HIS A 93 -8.10 15.54 -15.94
N LYS A 94 -7.29 16.46 -15.42
CA LYS A 94 -5.87 16.22 -15.19
C LYS A 94 -5.71 15.09 -14.18
N ARG A 95 -4.80 14.15 -14.46
CA ARG A 95 -4.53 13.00 -13.59
C ARG A 95 -4.00 13.47 -12.23
N ARG A 96 -4.34 12.73 -11.17
CA ARG A 96 -3.90 13.00 -9.79
C ARG A 96 -3.00 11.90 -9.24
N TRP A 97 -2.17 12.26 -8.27
CA TRP A 97 -1.38 11.30 -7.49
C TRP A 97 -2.23 10.66 -6.39
N THR A 98 -2.19 9.34 -6.28
CA THR A 98 -2.82 8.57 -5.19
C THR A 98 -1.83 7.58 -4.58
N ALA A 99 -1.83 7.48 -3.25
CA ALA A 99 -0.90 6.63 -2.51
C ALA A 99 -1.58 5.66 -1.53
N ASN A 100 -2.89 5.82 -1.28
CA ASN A 100 -3.64 5.08 -0.25
C ASN A 100 -4.93 4.46 -0.79
N SER A 101 -5.04 4.26 -2.11
CA SER A 101 -6.24 3.71 -2.72
C SER A 101 -5.87 2.65 -3.73
N ILE A 102 -6.68 1.60 -3.79
CA ILE A 102 -6.61 0.60 -4.84
C ILE A 102 -6.99 1.29 -6.15
N ILE A 103 -6.19 1.07 -7.21
CA ILE A 103 -6.45 1.66 -8.52
C ILE A 103 -7.28 0.67 -9.36
N GLU A 104 -8.59 0.82 -9.27
CA GLU A 104 -9.55 0.11 -10.12
C GLU A 104 -9.59 0.69 -11.54
N ASN A 105 -10.09 -0.09 -12.50
CA ASN A 105 -10.18 0.31 -13.91
C ASN A 105 -10.87 1.66 -14.11
N SER A 106 -11.96 1.88 -13.39
CA SER A 106 -12.81 3.07 -13.47
C SER A 106 -12.04 4.37 -13.19
N ILE A 107 -10.99 4.30 -12.39
CA ILE A 107 -10.20 5.47 -11.98
C ILE A 107 -8.84 5.57 -12.68
N ARG A 108 -8.40 4.57 -13.45
CA ARG A 108 -7.06 4.51 -14.07
C ARG A 108 -6.75 5.73 -14.94
N ASN A 109 -7.71 6.19 -15.72
CA ASN A 109 -7.54 7.35 -16.59
C ASN A 109 -7.41 8.68 -15.84
N TYR A 110 -7.73 8.68 -14.54
CA TYR A 110 -7.74 9.87 -13.69
C TYR A 110 -6.59 9.90 -12.69
N VAL A 111 -5.71 8.89 -12.67
CA VAL A 111 -4.58 8.81 -11.74
C VAL A 111 -3.27 8.50 -12.45
N TYR A 112 -2.16 8.92 -11.84
CA TYR A 112 -0.83 8.47 -12.25
C TYR A 112 -0.64 7.01 -11.81
N PHE A 113 -0.49 6.14 -12.81
CA PHE A 113 -0.47 4.69 -12.65
C PHE A 113 0.60 4.07 -13.56
N VAL A 114 1.29 3.07 -13.02
CA VAL A 114 2.22 2.20 -13.75
C VAL A 114 1.44 0.96 -14.16
N ASP A 115 1.36 0.71 -15.47
CA ASP A 115 0.75 -0.51 -15.96
C ASP A 115 1.67 -1.71 -15.68
N LEU A 116 1.14 -2.72 -14.99
CA LEU A 116 1.89 -3.93 -14.61
C LEU A 116 1.56 -5.12 -15.52
N GLU A 117 0.83 -4.91 -16.63
CA GLU A 117 0.42 -5.92 -17.59
C GLU A 117 1.52 -6.94 -17.94
N GLU A 118 2.72 -6.47 -18.29
CA GLU A 118 3.86 -7.34 -18.62
C GLU A 118 4.35 -8.14 -17.41
N THR A 119 4.41 -7.50 -16.24
CA THR A 119 4.88 -8.13 -14.99
C THR A 119 3.83 -9.02 -14.31
N ASN A 120 2.60 -9.04 -14.82
CA ASN A 120 1.51 -9.88 -14.32
C ASN A 120 1.54 -11.29 -14.92
N ALA A 121 2.29 -11.52 -16.00
CA ALA A 121 2.34 -12.81 -16.69
C ALA A 121 2.65 -14.00 -15.76
N PRO A 122 3.64 -13.93 -14.84
CA PRO A 122 3.94 -15.07 -13.98
C PRO A 122 2.83 -15.35 -12.96
N LEU A 123 2.18 -14.31 -12.41
CA LEU A 123 1.05 -14.48 -11.50
C LEU A 123 -0.16 -15.12 -12.20
N LEU A 124 -0.44 -14.69 -13.44
CA LEU A 124 -1.49 -15.27 -14.26
C LEU A 124 -1.22 -16.75 -14.56
N ASP A 125 0.01 -17.09 -14.94
CA ASP A 125 0.40 -18.48 -15.22
C ASP A 125 0.19 -19.39 -13.99
N MET A 126 0.61 -18.96 -12.80
CA MET A 126 0.37 -19.70 -11.55
C MET A 126 -1.13 -19.93 -11.29
N ILE A 127 -1.96 -18.90 -11.48
CA ILE A 127 -3.42 -18.99 -11.29
C ILE A 127 -4.04 -19.97 -12.30
N LEU A 128 -3.64 -19.88 -13.58
CA LEU A 128 -4.17 -20.74 -14.64
C LEU A 128 -3.76 -22.21 -14.50
N ARG A 129 -2.62 -22.49 -13.86
CA ARG A 129 -2.21 -23.85 -13.46
C ARG A 129 -3.01 -24.40 -12.26
N GLY A 130 -3.88 -23.60 -11.68
CA GLY A 130 -4.67 -23.96 -10.50
C GLY A 130 -3.87 -23.93 -9.20
N GLU A 131 -2.78 -23.16 -9.15
CA GLU A 131 -1.98 -23.04 -7.94
C GLU A 131 -2.68 -22.15 -6.90
N PHE A 132 -2.47 -22.47 -5.63
CA PHE A 132 -2.92 -21.62 -4.52
C PHE A 132 -1.75 -20.74 -4.11
N VAL A 133 -1.84 -19.45 -4.40
CA VAL A 133 -0.71 -18.53 -4.43
C VAL A 133 -0.73 -17.61 -3.22
N ALA A 134 0.40 -17.49 -2.51
CA ALA A 134 0.62 -16.40 -1.56
C ALA A 134 1.24 -15.19 -2.27
N LEU A 135 0.45 -14.15 -2.54
CA LEU A 135 0.89 -12.85 -3.05
C LEU A 135 1.32 -11.96 -1.89
N TYR A 136 2.63 -11.82 -1.70
CA TYR A 136 3.18 -11.05 -0.59
C TYR A 136 3.98 -9.83 -1.05
N GLY A 137 4.05 -8.81 -0.20
CA GLY A 137 4.83 -7.60 -0.48
C GLY A 137 4.62 -6.54 0.59
N ALA A 138 5.44 -5.49 0.59
CA ALA A 138 5.32 -4.42 1.57
C ALA A 138 3.88 -3.83 1.60
N ARG A 139 3.45 -3.33 2.76
CA ARG A 139 2.17 -2.61 2.85
C ARG A 139 2.23 -1.40 1.91
N ALA A 140 1.14 -1.16 1.19
CA ALA A 140 1.07 -0.08 0.19
C ALA A 140 2.08 -0.23 -0.99
N SER A 141 2.52 -1.46 -1.31
CA SER A 141 3.33 -1.73 -2.51
C SER A 141 2.53 -1.91 -3.80
N GLY A 142 1.19 -1.77 -3.75
CA GLY A 142 0.33 -1.93 -4.92
C GLY A 142 -0.17 -3.35 -5.19
N LYS A 143 -0.07 -4.27 -4.22
CA LYS A 143 -0.54 -5.67 -4.34
C LYS A 143 -2.00 -5.77 -4.83
N SER A 144 -2.92 -5.10 -4.14
CA SER A 144 -4.34 -5.15 -4.50
C SER A 144 -4.57 -4.54 -5.88
N THR A 145 -3.88 -3.44 -6.22
CA THR A 145 -3.94 -2.84 -7.56
C THR A 145 -3.51 -3.82 -8.66
N ARG A 146 -2.44 -4.58 -8.43
CA ARG A 146 -2.01 -5.66 -9.33
C ARG A 146 -3.07 -6.73 -9.50
N VAL A 147 -3.71 -7.14 -8.40
CA VAL A 147 -4.78 -8.15 -8.42
C VAL A 147 -5.96 -7.71 -9.29
N PHE A 148 -6.37 -6.44 -9.24
CA PHE A 148 -7.45 -5.94 -10.09
C PHE A 148 -7.10 -6.02 -11.59
N GLN A 149 -5.85 -5.79 -11.99
CA GLN A 149 -5.42 -6.00 -13.39
C GLN A 149 -5.43 -7.48 -13.79
N VAL A 150 -5.01 -8.37 -12.89
CA VAL A 150 -5.07 -9.82 -13.11
C VAL A 150 -6.51 -10.29 -13.25
N MET A 151 -7.42 -9.81 -12.39
CA MET A 151 -8.85 -10.13 -12.45
C MET A 151 -9.49 -9.72 -13.77
N GLU A 152 -9.11 -8.58 -14.36
CA GLU A 152 -9.63 -8.17 -15.67
C GLU A 152 -9.26 -9.15 -16.77
N LYS A 153 -7.99 -9.59 -16.80
CA LYS A 153 -7.51 -10.58 -17.77
C LYS A 153 -8.23 -11.92 -17.58
N LEU A 154 -8.37 -12.39 -16.35
CA LEU A 154 -9.11 -13.62 -16.05
C LEU A 154 -10.60 -13.52 -16.47
N LYS A 155 -11.26 -12.41 -16.15
CA LYS A 155 -12.65 -12.16 -16.56
C LYS A 155 -12.81 -12.15 -18.07
N SER A 156 -11.85 -11.59 -18.81
CA SER A 156 -11.85 -11.60 -20.28
C SER A 156 -11.76 -13.01 -20.88
N GLN A 157 -11.22 -13.97 -20.12
CA GLN A 157 -11.15 -15.39 -20.48
C GLN A 157 -12.38 -16.19 -20.00
N GLY A 158 -13.41 -15.52 -19.46
CA GLY A 158 -14.62 -16.17 -18.95
C GLY A 158 -14.47 -16.78 -17.55
N ILE A 159 -13.36 -16.55 -16.86
CA ILE A 159 -13.14 -17.01 -15.48
C ILE A 159 -13.85 -16.07 -14.51
N VAL A 160 -14.57 -16.65 -13.54
CA VAL A 160 -15.21 -15.88 -12.48
C VAL A 160 -14.19 -15.51 -11.41
N CYS A 161 -14.04 -14.21 -11.12
CA CYS A 161 -13.19 -13.74 -10.03
C CYS A 161 -14.03 -13.27 -8.85
N ILE A 162 -13.79 -13.86 -7.68
CA ILE A 162 -14.37 -13.45 -6.40
C ILE A 162 -13.26 -12.72 -5.63
N TYR A 163 -13.56 -11.52 -5.12
CA TYR A 163 -12.65 -10.75 -4.29
C TYR A 163 -13.28 -10.54 -2.91
N VAL A 164 -12.51 -10.81 -1.86
CA VAL A 164 -12.93 -10.60 -0.47
C VAL A 164 -11.75 -10.03 0.33
N SER A 165 -12.02 -9.15 1.29
CA SER A 165 -11.04 -8.65 2.25
C SER A 165 -11.34 -9.21 3.63
N PHE A 166 -10.32 -9.62 4.36
CA PHE A 166 -10.45 -10.06 5.76
C PHE A 166 -10.43 -8.90 6.78
N GLU A 167 -10.19 -7.66 6.36
CA GLU A 167 -10.19 -6.49 7.26
C GLU A 167 -11.55 -6.30 7.97
N GLY A 168 -12.67 -6.64 7.31
CA GLY A 168 -14.03 -6.52 7.83
C GLY A 168 -14.63 -7.80 8.42
N VAL A 169 -13.90 -8.92 8.37
CA VAL A 169 -14.44 -10.22 8.79
C VAL A 169 -14.25 -10.40 10.30
N ASN A 170 -15.35 -10.57 11.03
CA ASN A 170 -15.28 -10.89 12.46
C ASN A 170 -14.71 -12.30 12.66
N MET A 171 -13.66 -12.42 13.48
CA MET A 171 -12.96 -13.67 13.77
C MET A 171 -13.02 -14.04 15.27
N GLU A 172 -14.16 -13.83 15.93
CA GLU A 172 -14.35 -14.20 17.35
C GLU A 172 -14.53 -15.71 17.55
N THR A 173 -15.37 -16.34 16.72
CA THR A 173 -15.64 -17.79 16.75
C THR A 173 -15.73 -18.33 15.33
N THR A 174 -15.58 -19.66 15.17
CA THR A 174 -15.67 -20.32 13.86
C THR A 174 -17.02 -20.04 13.14
N ASP A 175 -18.15 -20.07 13.85
CA ASP A 175 -19.48 -19.83 13.24
C ASP A 175 -19.67 -18.37 12.81
N ILE A 176 -19.21 -17.43 13.65
CA ILE A 176 -19.22 -16.00 13.34
C ILE A 176 -18.33 -15.72 12.13
N PHE A 177 -17.14 -16.32 12.08
CA PHE A 177 -16.21 -16.20 10.96
C PHE A 177 -16.83 -16.63 9.63
N TRP A 178 -17.41 -17.83 9.56
CA TRP A 178 -17.98 -18.33 8.32
C TRP A 178 -19.21 -17.52 7.89
N SER A 179 -20.03 -17.08 8.84
CA SER A 179 -21.18 -16.21 8.57
C SER A 179 -20.75 -14.82 8.07
N ALA A 180 -19.73 -14.22 8.69
CA ALA A 180 -19.16 -12.93 8.29
C ALA A 180 -18.50 -13.02 6.90
N LEU A 181 -17.72 -14.08 6.66
CA LEU A 181 -17.16 -14.36 5.33
C LEU A 181 -18.25 -14.56 4.29
N GLY A 182 -19.32 -15.27 4.62
CA GLY A 182 -20.50 -15.44 3.76
C GLY A 182 -21.18 -14.12 3.41
N ALA A 183 -21.31 -13.21 4.38
CA ALA A 183 -21.85 -11.88 4.17
C ALA A 183 -20.95 -11.04 3.24
N GLU A 184 -19.64 -11.06 3.44
CA GLU A 184 -18.67 -10.38 2.55
C GLU A 184 -18.71 -10.94 1.12
N LEU A 185 -18.87 -12.25 0.95
CA LEU A 185 -19.02 -12.88 -0.36
C LEU A 185 -20.32 -12.45 -1.06
N HIS A 186 -21.41 -12.32 -0.31
CA HIS A 186 -22.68 -11.78 -0.81
C HIS A 186 -22.55 -10.31 -1.23
N ILE A 187 -21.89 -9.46 -0.43
CA ILE A 187 -21.71 -8.04 -0.74
C ILE A 187 -20.87 -7.85 -2.00
N ASN A 188 -19.75 -8.57 -2.10
CA ASN A 188 -18.81 -8.40 -3.21
C ASN A 188 -19.24 -9.13 -4.48
N THR A 189 -20.06 -10.18 -4.36
CA THR A 189 -20.46 -11.05 -5.48
C THR A 189 -21.94 -11.52 -5.36
N PRO A 190 -22.92 -10.59 -5.30
CA PRO A 190 -24.32 -10.90 -5.04
C PRO A 190 -24.99 -11.78 -6.10
N GLN A 191 -24.45 -11.77 -7.33
CA GLN A 191 -24.90 -12.62 -8.42
C GLN A 191 -24.58 -14.11 -8.21
N HIS A 192 -23.64 -14.44 -7.32
CA HIS A 192 -23.22 -15.81 -7.05
C HIS A 192 -23.55 -16.25 -5.62
N PHE A 193 -23.55 -15.35 -4.65
CA PHE A 193 -23.84 -15.65 -3.25
C PHE A 193 -25.07 -14.87 -2.79
N LYS A 194 -26.07 -15.56 -2.24
CA LYS A 194 -27.20 -14.94 -1.57
C LYS A 194 -26.87 -14.70 -0.09
N LEU A 195 -27.62 -13.81 0.54
CA LEU A 195 -27.52 -13.60 1.98
C LEU A 195 -27.74 -14.95 2.70
N ASN A 196 -26.88 -15.26 3.67
CA ASN A 196 -26.92 -16.49 4.46
C ASN A 196 -26.64 -17.80 3.70
N ASP A 197 -26.12 -17.76 2.47
CA ASP A 197 -25.71 -18.97 1.74
C ASP A 197 -24.57 -19.73 2.44
N ILE A 198 -23.74 -19.04 3.21
CA ILE A 198 -22.58 -19.60 3.89
C ILE A 198 -22.64 -19.22 5.36
N LYS A 199 -22.80 -20.22 6.23
CA LYS A 199 -22.71 -20.08 7.69
C LYS A 199 -21.67 -21.01 8.31
N SER A 200 -21.14 -21.93 7.52
CA SER A 200 -20.15 -22.91 7.94
C SER A 200 -19.15 -23.24 6.83
N ALA A 201 -18.04 -23.88 7.22
CA ALA A 201 -17.09 -24.51 6.30
C ALA A 201 -17.76 -25.47 5.31
N TYR A 202 -18.79 -26.19 5.76
CA TYR A 202 -19.53 -27.14 4.92
C TYR A 202 -20.33 -26.43 3.84
N ASP A 203 -21.04 -25.36 4.20
CA ASP A 203 -21.80 -24.55 3.24
C ASP A 203 -20.88 -23.91 2.19
N PHE A 204 -19.71 -23.42 2.62
CA PHE A 204 -18.69 -22.87 1.72
C PHE A 204 -18.25 -23.90 0.67
N LYS A 205 -17.95 -25.14 1.11
CA LYS A 205 -17.63 -26.25 0.18
C LYS A 205 -18.78 -26.54 -0.77
N LEU A 206 -20.00 -26.73 -0.23
CA LEU A 206 -21.19 -27.00 -1.04
C LEU A 206 -21.44 -25.90 -2.07
N LYS A 207 -21.21 -24.63 -1.71
CA LYS A 207 -21.45 -23.50 -2.62
C LYS A 207 -20.44 -23.47 -3.77
N LEU A 208 -19.23 -23.97 -3.57
CA LEU A 208 -18.16 -24.03 -4.57
C LEU A 208 -18.14 -25.34 -5.38
N GLN A 209 -19.11 -26.25 -5.22
CA GLN A 209 -19.22 -27.45 -6.04
C GLN A 209 -19.39 -27.11 -7.53
N LYS A 210 -18.69 -27.84 -8.39
CA LYS A 210 -18.62 -27.56 -9.84
C LYS A 210 -20.00 -27.42 -10.51
N GLU A 211 -20.94 -28.27 -10.13
CA GLU A 211 -22.33 -28.30 -10.63
C GLU A 211 -23.07 -26.97 -10.42
N LYS A 212 -22.77 -26.24 -9.35
CA LYS A 212 -23.42 -24.95 -9.05
C LYS A 212 -22.91 -23.79 -9.89
N TRP A 213 -21.85 -24.01 -10.68
CA TRP A 213 -21.15 -22.99 -11.45
C TRP A 213 -21.21 -23.23 -12.95
N ASN A 214 -22.01 -24.20 -13.42
CA ASN A 214 -22.12 -24.55 -14.85
C ASN A 214 -20.73 -24.77 -15.50
N ASP A 215 -19.87 -25.52 -14.81
CA ASP A 215 -18.48 -25.80 -15.20
C ASP A 215 -17.56 -24.56 -15.37
N LYS A 216 -17.99 -23.37 -14.94
CA LYS A 216 -17.12 -22.18 -14.94
C LYS A 216 -16.04 -22.32 -13.88
N HIS A 217 -14.82 -21.92 -14.24
CA HIS A 217 -13.73 -21.78 -13.31
C HIS A 217 -13.87 -20.53 -12.45
N VAL A 218 -13.60 -20.68 -11.16
CA VAL A 218 -13.65 -19.64 -10.14
C VAL A 218 -12.25 -19.42 -9.57
N VAL A 219 -11.85 -18.15 -9.43
CA VAL A 219 -10.63 -17.76 -8.71
C VAL A 219 -11.01 -16.88 -7.53
N LEU A 220 -10.56 -17.26 -6.33
CA LEU A 220 -10.81 -16.54 -5.09
C LEU A 220 -9.60 -15.68 -4.71
N PHE A 221 -9.79 -14.37 -4.58
CA PHE A 221 -8.79 -13.43 -4.10
C PHE A 221 -9.14 -13.01 -2.68
N ILE A 222 -8.18 -13.15 -1.76
CA ILE A 222 -8.36 -12.87 -0.33
C ILE A 222 -7.36 -11.81 0.08
N ASP A 223 -7.81 -10.57 0.24
CA ASP A 223 -6.99 -9.46 0.71
C ASP A 223 -6.95 -9.34 2.24
N GLU A 224 -5.92 -8.67 2.75
CA GLU A 224 -5.62 -8.54 4.18
C GLU A 224 -5.58 -9.91 4.90
N PHE A 225 -5.00 -10.91 4.22
CA PHE A 225 -4.89 -12.29 4.71
C PHE A 225 -4.10 -12.39 6.03
N ASP A 226 -3.27 -11.40 6.35
CA ASP A 226 -2.58 -11.30 7.63
C ASP A 226 -3.51 -11.08 8.83
N ALA A 227 -4.79 -10.75 8.63
CA ALA A 227 -5.79 -10.75 9.69
C ALA A 227 -5.90 -12.12 10.40
N LEU A 228 -5.66 -13.22 9.67
CA LEU A 228 -5.63 -14.57 10.26
C LEU A 228 -4.49 -14.79 11.26
N LEU A 229 -3.45 -13.94 11.29
CA LEU A 229 -2.35 -14.12 12.25
C LEU A 229 -2.83 -13.98 13.70
N GLU A 230 -3.76 -13.06 13.93
CA GLU A 230 -4.31 -12.73 15.25
C GLU A 230 -5.61 -13.53 15.54
N ALA A 231 -6.08 -14.34 14.59
CA ALA A 231 -7.28 -15.14 14.77
C ALA A 231 -7.07 -16.30 15.78
N PRO A 232 -8.14 -16.75 16.43
CA PRO A 232 -8.19 -18.06 17.10
C PRO A 232 -7.76 -19.22 16.20
N ASP A 233 -7.14 -20.24 16.80
CA ASP A 233 -6.54 -21.37 16.10
C ASP A 233 -7.57 -22.35 15.50
N ASP A 234 -8.77 -22.41 16.08
CA ASP A 234 -9.93 -23.13 15.54
C ASP A 234 -10.37 -22.51 14.20
N ILE A 235 -10.39 -21.19 14.09
CA ILE A 235 -10.72 -20.47 12.84
C ILE A 235 -9.67 -20.74 11.77
N LYS A 236 -8.38 -20.60 12.11
CA LYS A 236 -7.28 -20.90 11.15
C LYS A 236 -7.36 -22.33 10.65
N SER A 237 -7.55 -23.28 11.57
CA SER A 237 -7.63 -24.70 11.23
C SER A 237 -8.86 -24.98 10.36
N SER A 238 -10.03 -24.48 10.75
CA SER A 238 -11.28 -24.62 9.98
C SER A 238 -11.13 -24.09 8.55
N PHE A 239 -10.56 -22.90 8.40
CA PHE A 239 -10.33 -22.28 7.10
C PHE A 239 -9.29 -23.05 6.26
N PHE A 240 -8.14 -23.39 6.82
CA PHE A 240 -7.08 -24.11 6.11
C PHE A 240 -7.49 -25.53 5.70
N GLU A 241 -8.18 -26.27 6.58
CA GLU A 241 -8.72 -27.60 6.27
C GLU A 241 -9.72 -27.52 5.11
N THR A 242 -10.58 -26.50 5.11
CA THR A 242 -11.58 -26.28 4.06
C THR A 242 -10.93 -26.01 2.71
N ILE A 243 -9.98 -25.06 2.66
CA ILE A 243 -9.25 -24.72 1.44
C ILE A 243 -8.42 -25.92 0.94
N ARG A 244 -7.75 -26.65 1.83
CA ARG A 244 -6.96 -27.83 1.47
C ARG A 244 -7.83 -28.96 0.93
N THR A 245 -9.03 -29.16 1.51
CA THR A 245 -10.00 -30.14 1.02
C THR A 245 -10.41 -29.81 -0.42
N ILE A 246 -10.75 -28.55 -0.70
CA ILE A 246 -11.13 -28.10 -2.05
C ILE A 246 -9.96 -28.29 -3.03
N LYS A 247 -8.75 -27.87 -2.64
CA LYS A 247 -7.53 -28.00 -3.45
C LYS A 247 -7.22 -29.45 -3.83
N ASN A 248 -7.34 -30.38 -2.88
CA ASN A 248 -7.05 -31.79 -3.11
C ASN A 248 -8.13 -32.50 -3.95
N ALA A 249 -9.37 -32.00 -3.92
CA ALA A 249 -10.50 -32.55 -4.63
C ALA A 249 -10.94 -31.66 -5.81
N ARG A 250 -9.97 -31.00 -6.47
CA ARG A 250 -10.20 -29.93 -7.47
C ARG A 250 -11.19 -30.30 -8.59
N ASP A 251 -11.28 -31.57 -8.95
CA ASP A 251 -12.19 -32.03 -10.02
C ASP A 251 -13.68 -31.91 -9.65
N TYR A 252 -13.99 -31.83 -8.36
CA TYR A 252 -15.36 -31.71 -7.82
C TYR A 252 -15.77 -30.26 -7.53
N TYR A 253 -14.84 -29.30 -7.59
CA TYR A 253 -15.07 -27.91 -7.21
C TYR A 253 -14.85 -26.97 -8.40
N ALA A 254 -15.59 -25.87 -8.44
CA ALA A 254 -15.41 -24.80 -9.41
C ALA A 254 -14.16 -23.95 -9.13
N LEU A 255 -13.65 -23.99 -7.89
CA LEU A 255 -12.48 -23.22 -7.46
C LEU A 255 -11.21 -23.74 -8.14
N LEU A 256 -10.82 -23.06 -9.22
CA LEU A 256 -9.60 -23.33 -9.98
C LEU A 256 -8.36 -22.98 -9.16
N SER A 257 -8.35 -21.78 -8.57
CA SER A 257 -7.20 -21.22 -7.85
C SER A 257 -7.67 -20.27 -6.75
N SER A 258 -6.77 -19.98 -5.81
CA SER A 258 -6.99 -18.94 -4.80
C SER A 258 -5.70 -18.18 -4.52
N VAL A 259 -5.81 -16.87 -4.30
CA VAL A 259 -4.69 -15.96 -4.07
C VAL A 259 -4.86 -15.30 -2.71
N ALA A 260 -3.99 -15.64 -1.77
CA ALA A 260 -3.89 -14.99 -0.47
C ALA A 260 -2.97 -13.77 -0.57
N ILE A 261 -3.48 -12.58 -0.25
CA ILE A 261 -2.79 -11.31 -0.46
C ILE A 261 -2.48 -10.69 0.90
N GLY A 262 -1.23 -10.27 1.10
CA GLY A 262 -0.85 -9.67 2.37
C GLY A 262 0.63 -9.27 2.47
N PRO A 263 1.07 -8.81 3.64
CA PRO A 263 2.48 -8.57 3.93
C PRO A 263 3.28 -9.88 4.02
N PHE A 264 4.61 -9.77 4.13
CA PHE A 264 5.51 -10.92 4.24
C PHE A 264 5.13 -11.92 5.35
N SER A 265 4.47 -11.45 6.42
CA SER A 265 4.05 -12.31 7.53
C SER A 265 3.05 -13.41 7.15
N ILE A 266 2.33 -13.29 6.03
CA ILE A 266 1.41 -14.34 5.58
C ILE A 266 2.13 -15.65 5.22
N LEU A 267 3.42 -15.57 4.86
CA LEU A 267 4.23 -16.76 4.56
C LEU A 267 4.53 -17.59 5.82
N HIS A 268 4.36 -17.01 7.00
CA HIS A 268 4.55 -17.67 8.29
C HIS A 268 3.23 -18.04 8.96
N LEU A 269 2.10 -17.95 8.25
CA LEU A 269 0.81 -18.40 8.76
C LEU A 269 0.77 -19.93 8.88
N SER A 270 0.47 -20.38 10.09
CA SER A 270 0.23 -21.78 10.47
C SER A 270 -0.86 -21.82 11.55
N SER A 271 -1.39 -23.00 11.83
CA SER A 271 -2.13 -23.30 13.06
C SER A 271 -1.45 -24.43 13.82
N ASP A 272 -1.83 -24.64 15.08
CA ASP A 272 -1.32 -25.75 15.90
C ASP A 272 -1.56 -27.13 15.26
N ARG A 273 -2.65 -27.25 14.49
CA ARG A 273 -3.03 -28.48 13.77
C ARG A 273 -2.45 -28.57 12.36
N ILE A 274 -2.16 -27.42 11.74
CA ILE A 274 -1.70 -27.33 10.36
C ILE A 274 -0.41 -26.53 10.30
N THR A 275 0.70 -27.27 10.16
CA THR A 275 2.05 -26.71 10.11
C THR A 275 2.35 -25.91 8.84
N THR A 276 1.54 -26.07 7.79
CA THR A 276 1.74 -25.39 6.50
C THR A 276 0.44 -24.87 5.91
N SER A 277 0.37 -23.55 5.68
CA SER A 277 -0.75 -22.91 4.96
C SER A 277 -0.93 -23.54 3.57
N PRO A 278 -2.19 -23.73 3.09
CA PRO A 278 -2.45 -24.27 1.75
C PRO A 278 -1.96 -23.37 0.61
N PHE A 279 -1.60 -22.11 0.94
CA PHE A 279 -1.04 -21.10 0.04
C PHE A 279 0.50 -21.04 0.06
N ASN A 280 1.16 -21.72 0.99
CA ASN A 280 2.63 -21.79 1.09
C ASN A 280 3.20 -22.89 0.17
N GLY A 281 2.78 -22.90 -1.10
CA GLY A 281 3.32 -23.80 -2.15
C GLY A 281 4.79 -23.52 -2.50
N ARG A 282 5.35 -24.27 -3.46
CA ARG A 282 6.80 -24.27 -3.79
C ARG A 282 7.38 -22.87 -4.03
N ASP A 283 6.61 -21.92 -4.55
CA ASP A 283 7.08 -20.54 -4.78
C ASP A 283 5.99 -19.49 -4.48
N PRO A 284 6.10 -18.69 -3.41
CA PRO A 284 5.20 -17.57 -3.18
C PRO A 284 5.49 -16.42 -4.16
N PHE A 285 4.45 -15.70 -4.59
CA PHE A 285 4.61 -14.58 -5.52
C PHE A 285 4.97 -13.30 -4.75
N ARG A 286 6.19 -12.79 -4.97
CA ARG A 286 6.62 -11.50 -4.44
C ARG A 286 6.13 -10.37 -5.33
N ASN A 287 5.34 -9.44 -4.80
CA ASN A 287 5.02 -8.19 -5.47
C ASN A 287 6.31 -7.34 -5.61
N PRO A 288 6.83 -7.14 -6.82
CA PRO A 288 8.00 -6.32 -7.06
C PRO A 288 7.66 -4.84 -6.89
N ASN A 289 8.65 -4.06 -6.49
CA ASN A 289 8.59 -2.62 -6.56
C ASN A 289 8.73 -2.14 -8.02
N PHE A 290 8.40 -0.89 -8.29
CA PHE A 290 8.60 -0.31 -9.61
C PHE A 290 10.07 -0.30 -10.00
N THR A 291 10.37 -0.52 -11.28
CA THR A 291 11.69 -0.29 -11.85
C THR A 291 11.93 1.22 -12.04
N LEU A 292 13.18 1.63 -12.24
CA LEU A 292 13.49 3.02 -12.56
C LEU A 292 12.75 3.49 -13.82
N GLU A 293 12.68 2.65 -14.85
CA GLU A 293 11.96 2.94 -16.10
C GLU A 293 10.45 3.16 -15.88
N GLN A 294 9.83 2.36 -15.00
CA GLN A 294 8.44 2.54 -14.62
C GLN A 294 8.21 3.86 -13.86
N VAL A 295 9.14 4.23 -12.97
CA VAL A 295 9.11 5.52 -12.28
C VAL A 295 9.29 6.67 -13.29
N GLN A 296 10.23 6.58 -14.22
CA GLN A 296 10.42 7.58 -15.28
C GLN A 296 9.16 7.73 -16.13
N THR A 297 8.54 6.62 -16.53
CA THR A 297 7.31 6.61 -17.34
C THR A 297 6.14 7.31 -16.64
N VAL A 298 5.91 7.04 -15.35
CA VAL A 298 4.80 7.66 -14.63
C VAL A 298 5.04 9.15 -14.38
N TYR A 299 6.29 9.55 -14.14
CA TYR A 299 6.64 10.96 -14.00
C TYR A 299 6.61 11.70 -15.33
N LYS A 300 6.96 11.06 -16.45
CA LYS A 300 6.82 11.64 -17.78
C LYS A 300 5.38 12.00 -18.11
N LYS A 301 4.43 11.12 -17.76
CA LYS A 301 2.99 11.42 -17.85
C LYS A 301 2.61 12.67 -17.04
N PHE A 302 3.20 12.85 -15.86
CA PHE A 302 2.97 14.03 -15.01
C PHE A 302 3.59 15.31 -15.59
N GLU A 303 4.81 15.24 -16.13
CA GLU A 303 5.44 16.34 -16.86
C GLU A 303 4.58 16.81 -18.03
N ASP A 304 4.08 15.86 -18.82
CA ASP A 304 3.31 16.12 -20.04
C ASP A 304 1.93 16.75 -19.73
N ASP A 305 1.27 16.32 -18.65
CA ASP A 305 -0.03 16.86 -18.21
C ASP A 305 0.08 18.29 -17.66
N TYR A 306 1.21 18.62 -17.02
CA TYR A 306 1.43 19.91 -16.37
C TYR A 306 2.34 20.86 -17.15
N LYS A 307 2.84 20.42 -18.31
CA LYS A 307 3.79 21.17 -19.15
C LYS A 307 4.94 21.71 -18.30
N LEU A 308 5.59 20.81 -17.59
CA LEU A 308 6.74 21.10 -16.75
C LEU A 308 7.88 20.15 -17.10
N THR A 309 9.09 20.49 -16.66
CA THR A 309 10.26 19.62 -16.80
C THR A 309 10.82 19.33 -15.41
N ILE A 310 11.08 18.07 -15.11
CA ILE A 310 11.73 17.62 -13.88
C ILE A 310 13.13 17.19 -14.27
N ASP A 311 14.14 17.68 -13.55
CA ASP A 311 15.51 17.21 -13.71
C ASP A 311 15.56 15.68 -13.57
N PRO A 312 16.16 14.94 -14.52
CA PRO A 312 16.26 13.47 -14.45
C PRO A 312 16.86 12.98 -13.12
N GLU A 313 17.78 13.74 -12.54
CA GLU A 313 18.43 13.48 -11.25
C GLU A 313 17.42 13.44 -10.09
N ILE A 314 16.29 14.17 -10.20
CA ILE A 314 15.20 14.11 -9.21
C ILE A 314 14.50 12.76 -9.30
N ILE A 315 14.24 12.27 -10.50
CA ILE A 315 13.55 10.98 -10.71
C ILE A 315 14.44 9.82 -10.22
N GLU A 316 15.74 9.90 -10.50
CA GLU A 316 16.73 8.95 -9.97
C GLU A 316 16.82 9.00 -8.44
N ASP A 317 16.87 10.20 -7.83
CA ASP A 317 16.87 10.34 -6.36
C ASP A 317 15.59 9.79 -5.73
N ILE A 318 14.41 10.03 -6.34
CA ILE A 318 13.14 9.44 -5.90
C ILE A 318 13.22 7.91 -5.97
N TYR A 319 13.67 7.35 -7.08
CA TYR A 319 13.81 5.89 -7.21
C TYR A 319 14.77 5.33 -6.15
N ASN A 320 15.96 5.93 -6.00
CA ASN A 320 16.99 5.48 -5.06
C ASN A 320 16.51 5.52 -3.60
N ARG A 321 15.81 6.59 -3.20
CA ARG A 321 15.29 6.71 -1.83
C ARG A 321 14.14 5.75 -1.57
N THR A 322 13.25 5.56 -2.54
CA THR A 322 12.03 4.76 -2.40
C THR A 322 12.24 3.28 -2.72
N ASN A 323 13.36 2.94 -3.36
CA ASN A 323 13.60 1.64 -3.98
C ASN A 323 12.40 1.19 -4.85
N GLY A 324 11.76 2.14 -5.53
CA GLY A 324 10.57 1.91 -6.38
C GLY A 324 9.27 1.57 -5.63
N HIS A 325 9.21 1.75 -4.31
CA HIS A 325 7.99 1.42 -3.55
C HIS A 325 6.80 2.28 -3.99
N ALA A 326 5.76 1.64 -4.55
CA ALA A 326 4.65 2.30 -5.24
C ALA A 326 4.06 3.51 -4.48
N SER A 327 3.60 3.34 -3.24
CA SER A 327 3.02 4.45 -2.49
C SER A 327 4.00 5.54 -2.10
N LEU A 328 5.31 5.25 -1.98
CA LEU A 328 6.31 6.26 -1.67
C LEU A 328 6.64 7.09 -2.91
N VAL A 329 6.78 6.43 -4.07
CA VAL A 329 6.92 7.08 -5.38
C VAL A 329 5.73 8.03 -5.62
N CYS A 330 4.50 7.55 -5.43
CA CYS A 330 3.31 8.40 -5.57
C CYS A 330 3.25 9.53 -4.53
N LEU A 331 3.78 9.32 -3.32
CA LEU A 331 3.91 10.38 -2.31
C LEU A 331 4.84 11.49 -2.81
N CYS A 332 6.02 11.14 -3.34
CA CYS A 332 6.94 12.12 -3.91
C CYS A 332 6.27 12.94 -5.02
N GLY A 333 5.51 12.29 -5.92
CA GLY A 333 4.77 12.97 -6.98
C GLY A 333 3.71 13.92 -6.43
N LYS A 334 2.95 13.47 -5.42
CA LYS A 334 1.99 14.32 -4.70
C LYS A 334 2.67 15.50 -4.01
N ALA A 335 3.87 15.30 -3.44
CA ALA A 335 4.64 16.35 -2.78
C ALA A 335 5.07 17.43 -3.77
N ILE A 336 5.61 17.01 -4.91
CA ILE A 336 6.01 17.91 -6.00
C ILE A 336 4.80 18.74 -6.45
N HIS A 337 3.67 18.08 -6.74
CA HIS A 337 2.44 18.76 -7.15
C HIS A 337 1.91 19.74 -6.09
N SER A 338 2.01 19.40 -4.80
CA SER A 338 1.38 20.19 -3.73
C SER A 338 2.22 21.35 -3.21
N TYR A 339 3.55 21.24 -3.29
CA TYR A 339 4.49 22.14 -2.60
C TYR A 339 5.55 22.78 -3.50
N LEU A 340 5.86 22.15 -4.65
CA LEU A 340 6.96 22.60 -5.50
C LEU A 340 6.49 23.22 -6.82
N MET A 341 5.20 23.13 -7.15
CA MET A 341 4.64 23.81 -8.34
C MET A 341 4.84 25.32 -8.32
N SER A 342 4.79 25.96 -7.14
CA SER A 342 5.04 27.40 -6.99
C SER A 342 6.53 27.77 -6.99
N LYS A 343 7.43 26.78 -6.96
CA LYS A 343 8.89 26.96 -6.92
C LYS A 343 9.56 26.61 -8.25
N LEU A 344 8.78 26.40 -9.31
CA LEU A 344 9.29 26.19 -10.66
C LEU A 344 9.96 27.46 -11.18
N ASN A 345 11.02 27.31 -11.98
CA ASN A 345 11.66 28.46 -12.62
C ASN A 345 10.83 28.99 -13.81
N ILE A 346 11.34 30.01 -14.50
CA ILE A 346 10.64 30.67 -15.62
C ILE A 346 10.31 29.70 -16.77
N ASN A 347 11.11 28.65 -16.94
CA ASN A 347 10.92 27.59 -17.94
C ASN A 347 10.03 26.45 -17.42
N ARG A 348 9.33 26.65 -16.30
CA ARG A 348 8.52 25.63 -15.61
C ARG A 348 9.32 24.36 -15.29
N ARG A 349 10.62 24.51 -15.03
CA ARG A 349 11.52 23.41 -14.70
C ARG A 349 11.72 23.33 -13.18
N LEU A 350 11.61 22.12 -12.64
CA LEU A 350 11.93 21.79 -11.26
C LEU A 350 13.40 21.38 -11.20
N SER A 351 14.24 22.22 -10.60
CA SER A 351 15.67 21.93 -10.47
C SER A 351 15.98 20.97 -9.34
N TYR A 352 17.06 20.20 -9.49
CA TYR A 352 17.54 19.30 -8.46
C TYR A 352 17.82 20.00 -7.12
N SER A 353 18.34 21.25 -7.15
CA SER A 353 18.56 22.05 -5.95
C SER A 353 17.28 22.36 -5.16
N THR A 354 16.19 22.70 -5.85
CA THR A 354 14.88 22.94 -5.22
C THR A 354 14.31 21.66 -4.62
N TRP A 355 14.47 20.53 -5.32
CA TRP A 355 14.08 19.21 -4.81
C TRP A 355 14.88 18.83 -3.57
N LEU A 356 16.21 18.94 -3.60
CA LEU A 356 17.09 18.56 -2.49
C LEU A 356 16.78 19.37 -1.22
N ASN A 357 16.55 20.67 -1.35
CA ASN A 357 16.13 21.51 -0.23
C ASN A 357 14.80 21.01 0.38
N PHE A 358 13.81 20.68 -0.45
CA PHE A 358 12.54 20.13 0.04
C PHE A 358 12.72 18.78 0.75
N VAL A 359 13.55 17.91 0.19
CA VAL A 359 13.90 16.60 0.76
C VAL A 359 14.49 16.73 2.16
N ILE A 360 15.43 17.66 2.36
CA ILE A 360 16.12 17.87 3.64
C ILE A 360 15.16 18.40 4.71
N TYR A 361 14.32 19.38 4.37
CA TYR A 361 13.57 20.13 5.37
C TYR A 361 12.11 19.70 5.55
N SER A 362 11.47 19.02 4.59
CA SER A 362 10.00 18.87 4.59
C SER A 362 9.49 17.47 4.28
N MET A 363 10.32 16.59 3.70
CA MET A 363 9.83 15.29 3.22
C MET A 363 9.51 14.29 4.34
N GLN A 364 10.22 14.35 5.47
CA GLN A 364 9.95 13.48 6.61
C GLN A 364 8.57 13.73 7.22
N ASP A 365 8.21 15.00 7.40
CA ASP A 365 6.90 15.40 7.93
C ASP A 365 5.77 14.92 7.00
N MET A 366 6.00 15.02 5.68
CA MET A 366 5.03 14.55 4.69
C MET A 366 4.80 13.03 4.73
N ILE A 367 5.86 12.24 4.88
CA ILE A 367 5.74 10.77 5.01
C ILE A 367 5.05 10.41 6.32
N ALA A 368 5.39 11.10 7.42
CA ALA A 368 4.74 10.91 8.72
C ALA A 368 3.25 11.30 8.73
N ASP A 369 2.85 12.21 7.85
CA ASP A 369 1.48 12.65 7.70
C ASP A 369 0.58 11.71 6.90
N CYS A 370 1.18 10.82 6.10
CA CYS A 370 0.42 9.79 5.40
C CYS A 370 -0.09 8.73 6.38
N SER A 371 -1.42 8.56 6.46
CA SER A 371 -2.08 7.64 7.40
C SER A 371 -1.51 6.22 7.39
N THR A 372 -1.22 5.68 6.20
CA THR A 372 -0.65 4.35 6.02
C THR A 372 0.75 4.23 6.63
N PHE A 373 1.62 5.20 6.39
CA PHE A 373 2.97 5.23 6.95
C PHE A 373 2.95 5.58 8.45
N ARG A 374 2.03 6.43 8.89
CA ARG A 374 1.80 6.70 10.31
C ARG A 374 1.42 5.43 11.07
N LYS A 375 0.49 4.61 10.53
CA LYS A 375 0.15 3.30 11.11
C LYS A 375 1.38 2.40 11.19
N MET A 376 2.18 2.31 10.13
CA MET A 376 3.43 1.52 10.16
C MET A 376 4.40 2.03 11.22
N ILE A 377 4.65 3.33 11.29
CA ILE A 377 5.52 3.97 12.28
C ILE A 377 5.01 3.69 13.70
N THR A 378 3.70 3.79 13.94
CA THR A 378 3.10 3.48 15.24
C THR A 378 3.28 2.02 15.61
N THR A 379 3.06 1.08 14.68
CA THR A 379 3.31 -0.35 14.90
C THR A 379 4.77 -0.64 15.23
N LEU A 380 5.71 0.02 14.55
CA LEU A 380 7.15 -0.10 14.82
C LEU A 380 7.54 0.48 16.19
N LYS A 381 6.81 1.48 16.68
CA LYS A 381 7.04 2.14 17.98
C LYS A 381 6.39 1.40 19.16
N LYS A 382 5.41 0.52 18.92
CA LYS A 382 4.86 -0.33 19.98
C LYS A 382 5.95 -1.32 20.45
N LYS A 383 6.54 -1.08 21.63
CA LYS A 383 7.32 -2.10 22.33
C LYS A 383 6.43 -3.33 22.53
N LYS A 384 6.91 -4.52 22.21
CA LYS A 384 6.25 -5.75 22.64
C LYS A 384 6.17 -5.74 24.19
N PRO A 385 4.97 -5.91 24.80
CA PRO A 385 4.90 -6.26 26.21
C PRO A 385 5.52 -7.65 26.37
N GLY A 386 6.46 -7.80 27.31
CA GLY A 386 7.07 -9.09 27.62
C GLY A 386 8.32 -9.42 26.82
N GLN A 387 9.45 -8.88 27.25
CA GLN A 387 10.76 -9.54 27.22
C GLN A 387 11.61 -8.78 28.25
N LEU A 388 11.66 -9.35 29.46
CA LEU A 388 12.70 -9.05 30.45
C LEU A 388 14.08 -9.31 29.84
#